data_AF-A0A0F9ABD7-F1
#
_entry.id   AF-A0A0F9ABD7-F1
#
_cell.length_a   1.000
_cell.length_b   1.000
_cell.length_c   1.000
_cell.angle_alpha   90.00
_cell.angle_beta   90.00
_cell.angle_gamma   90.00
#
_symmetry.space_group_name_H-M   'P 1'
#
loop_
_entity.id
_entity.type
_entity.pdbx_description
1 polymer ?
#
loop_
_entity_poly.entity_id
_entity_poly.type
_entity_poly.pdbx_seq_one_letter_code
_entity_poly.pdbx_strand_id
1 'polypeptide(L)' 'MTDVKRCKKMIWRKERWGRTACNNNATRDGYCGIHHPDAVKRRQEKSDARDKKRSDEYVKKWDREVF' A
#
# COMPACT_ATOMS: atom_id res chain seq x y z
N MET A 1 16.12 -3.33 28.41
CA MET A 1 16.04 -3.32 26.93
C MET A 1 14.57 -3.49 26.58
N THR A 2 13.93 -2.48 25.99
CA THR A 2 12.53 -2.61 25.56
C THR A 2 12.48 -3.63 24.42
N ASP A 3 11.69 -4.68 24.60
CA ASP A 3 11.45 -5.71 23.58
C ASP A 3 10.82 -5.04 22.35
N VAL A 4 11.64 -4.70 21.36
CA VAL A 4 11.17 -4.08 20.13
C VAL A 4 10.49 -5.15 19.30
N LYS A 5 9.17 -5.28 19.46
CA LYS A 5 8.36 -6.23 18.70
C LYS A 5 8.46 -5.92 17.20
N ARG A 6 8.64 -6.96 16.38
CA ARG A 6 8.68 -6.86 14.91
C ARG A 6 7.28 -6.65 14.35
N CYS A 7 7.19 -6.00 13.18
CA CYS A 7 5.93 -5.81 12.47
C CYS A 7 5.30 -7.17 12.07
N LYS A 8 4.03 -7.38 12.43
CA LYS A 8 3.24 -8.60 12.16
C LYS A 8 2.93 -8.85 10.68
N LYS A 9 3.10 -7.85 9.80
CA LYS A 9 2.78 -7.98 8.38
C LYS A 9 3.78 -8.88 7.65
N MET A 10 3.28 -9.87 6.92
CA MET A 10 4.04 -10.65 5.94
C MET A 10 4.06 -9.93 4.59
N ILE A 11 5.26 -9.77 4.01
CA ILE A 11 5.52 -9.16 2.70
C ILE A 11 6.03 -10.22 1.72
N TRP A 12 5.65 -10.10 0.45
CA TRP A 12 6.24 -10.92 -0.61
C TRP A 12 7.65 -10.41 -0.91
N ARG A 13 8.65 -11.28 -0.87
CA ARG A 13 10.02 -10.98 -1.32
C ARG A 13 10.30 -11.74 -2.59
N LYS A 14 10.61 -11.02 -3.67
CA LYS A 14 10.92 -11.61 -4.97
C LYS A 14 12.13 -12.54 -4.88
N GLU A 15 13.13 -12.19 -4.08
CA GLU A 15 14.37 -12.96 -3.92
C GLU A 15 14.14 -14.33 -3.29
N ARG A 16 13.07 -14.48 -2.49
CA ARG A 16 12.74 -15.72 -1.79
C ARG A 16 11.52 -16.43 -2.36
N TRP A 17 10.93 -15.90 -3.44
CA TRP A 17 9.69 -16.40 -4.05
C TRP A 17 8.62 -16.77 -3.01
N GLY A 18 8.48 -15.95 -1.97
CA GLY A 18 7.73 -16.31 -0.79
C GLY A 18 7.39 -15.14 0.13
N ARG A 19 6.53 -15.41 1.12
CA ARG A 19 6.14 -14.45 2.14
C ARG A 19 7.11 -14.46 3.31
N THR A 20 7.58 -13.29 3.72
CA THR A 20 8.47 -13.12 4.88
C THR A 20 7.97 -12.01 5.79
N ALA A 21 8.30 -12.06 7.07
CA ALA A 21 7.93 -10.99 7.99
C ALA A 21 8.56 -9.66 7.58
N CYS A 22 7.81 -8.57 7.73
CA CYS A 22 8.34 -7.23 7.54
C CYS A 22 9.50 -6.99 8.50
N ASN A 23 10.59 -6.41 7.98
CA ASN A 23 11.78 -6.21 8.80
C ASN A 23 11.66 -5.04 9.78
N ASN A 24 10.67 -4.18 9.61
CA ASN A 24 10.52 -2.97 10.41
C ASN A 24 9.98 -3.28 11.80
N ASN A 25 10.35 -2.42 12.74
CA ASN A 25 9.85 -2.46 14.11
C ASN A 25 8.36 -2.10 14.13
N ALA A 26 7.60 -2.78 14.98
CA ALA A 26 6.24 -2.42 15.27
C ALA A 26 6.23 -1.14 16.10
N THR A 27 5.60 -0.10 15.56
CA THR A 27 5.47 1.20 16.22
C THR A 27 4.10 1.36 16.88
N ARG A 28 3.07 0.67 16.37
CA ARG A 28 1.70 0.70 16.92
C ARG A 28 0.93 -0.57 16.55
N ASP A 29 0.20 -1.15 17.51
CA ASP A 29 -0.66 -2.33 17.33
C ASP A 29 0.02 -3.58 16.73
N GLY A 30 1.34 -3.68 16.89
CA GLY A 30 2.14 -4.75 16.27
C GLY A 30 2.45 -4.54 14.79
N TYR A 31 2.20 -3.36 14.23
CA TYR A 31 2.53 -2.99 12.85
C TYR A 31 3.54 -1.85 12.82
N CYS A 32 4.34 -1.79 11.75
CA CYS A 32 5.14 -0.61 11.46
C CYS A 32 4.26 0.52 10.88
N GLY A 33 4.75 1.76 10.89
CA GLY A 33 4.02 2.91 10.37
C GLY A 33 3.57 2.79 8.91
N ILE A 34 4.20 1.91 8.13
CA ILE A 34 3.77 1.58 6.77
C ILE A 34 2.63 0.56 6.82
N HIS A 35 2.78 -0.57 7.49
CA HIS A 35 1.80 -1.66 7.41
C HIS A 35 0.61 -1.54 8.36
N HIS A 36 0.57 -0.48 9.16
CA HIS A 36 -0.57 -0.20 10.01
C HIS A 36 -1.85 -0.06 9.18
N PRO A 37 -3.00 -0.67 9.59
CA PRO A 37 -4.27 -0.56 8.87
C PRO A 37 -4.65 0.86 8.46
N ASP A 38 -4.59 1.83 9.37
CA ASP A 38 -4.86 3.24 9.05
C ASP A 38 -3.93 3.86 8.00
N ALA A 39 -2.66 3.46 7.97
CA ALA A 39 -1.70 3.95 6.98
C ALA A 39 -1.96 3.30 5.62
N VAL A 40 -2.33 2.02 5.60
CA VAL A 40 -2.76 1.30 4.40
C VAL A 40 -4.03 1.94 3.83
N LYS A 41 -5.06 2.16 4.66
CA LYS A 41 -6.32 2.80 4.27
C LYS A 41 -6.10 4.17 3.65
N ARG A 42 -5.35 5.06 4.33
CA ARG A 42 -5.02 6.40 3.81
C ARG A 42 -4.27 6.36 2.48
N ARG A 43 -3.39 5.38 2.27
CA ARG A 43 -2.70 5.22 0.97
C ARG A 43 -3.61 4.65 -0.11
N GLN A 44 -4.52 3.75 0.26
CA GLN A 44 -5.51 3.21 -0.68
C GLN A 44 -6.42 4.32 -1.17
N GLU A 45 -6.99 5.13 -0.28
CA GLU A 45 -7.84 6.28 -0.64
C GLU A 45 -7.12 7.27 -1.59
N LYS A 46 -5.84 7.55 -1.32
CA LYS A 46 -5.00 8.38 -2.22
C LYS A 46 -4.73 7.70 -3.57
N SER A 47 -4.61 6.38 -3.59
CA SER A 47 -4.44 5.63 -4.84
C SER A 47 -5.72 5.68 -5.65
N ASP A 48 -6.85 5.34 -5.03
CA ASP A 48 -8.18 5.31 -5.66
C ASP A 48 -8.55 6.68 -6.24
N ALA A 49 -8.25 7.76 -5.52
CA ALA A 49 -8.45 9.13 -6.02
C ALA A 49 -7.61 9.43 -7.27
N ARG A 50 -6.35 8.96 -7.32
CA ARG A 50 -5.48 9.14 -8.50
C ARG A 50 -5.91 8.25 -9.66
N ASP A 51 -6.28 7.01 -9.39
CA ASP A 51 -6.75 6.07 -10.40
C ASP A 51 -8.06 6.55 -11.01
N LYS A 52 -8.99 7.10 -10.20
CA LYS A 52 -10.21 7.75 -10.70
C LYS A 52 -9.88 8.92 -11.63
N LYS A 53 -9.00 9.83 -11.21
CA LYS A 53 -8.58 10.96 -12.06
C LYS A 53 -7.98 10.49 -13.38
N ARG A 54 -7.11 9.48 -13.36
CA ARG A 54 -6.51 8.90 -14.57
C ARG A 54 -7.57 8.26 -15.47
N SER A 55 -8.55 7.57 -14.88
CA SER A 55 -9.66 6.98 -15.63
C SER A 55 -10.49 8.05 -16.33
N ASP A 56 -10.83 9.14 -15.63
CA ASP A 56 -11.60 10.25 -16.20
C ASP A 56 -10.86 10.93 -17.37
N GLU A 57 -9.53 11.08 -17.26
CA GLU A 57 -8.68 11.57 -18.35
C GLU A 57 -8.66 10.61 -19.54
N TYR A 58 -8.63 9.30 -19.28
CA TYR A 58 -8.66 8.28 -20.33
C TYR A 58 -9.99 8.28 -21.09
N VAL A 59 -11.12 8.35 -20.37
CA VAL A 59 -12.45 8.45 -20.98
C VAL A 59 -12.56 9.66 -21.89
N LYS A 60 -12.15 10.86 -21.42
CA LYS A 60 -12.16 12.08 -22.24
C LYS A 60 -11.32 11.97 -23.51
N LYS A 61 -10.16 11.31 -23.41
CA LYS A 61 -9.30 11.07 -24.57
C LYS A 61 -10.02 10.15 -25.57
N TRP A 62 -10.61 9.08 -25.08
CA TRP A 62 -11.35 8.11 -25.90
C TRP A 62 -12.54 8.78 -26.59
N ASP A 63 -13.30 9.59 -25.88
CA ASP A 63 -14.42 10.37 -26.44
C ASP A 63 -13.96 11.28 -27.57
N ARG A 64 -12.80 11.96 -27.44
CA ARG A 64 -12.24 12.84 -28.48
C ARG A 64 -11.73 12.10 -29.72
N GLU A 65 -11.23 10.88 -29.56
CA GLU A 65 -10.60 10.12 -30.65
C GLU A 65 -11.62 9.26 -31.42
N VAL A 66 -12.76 8.92 -30.80
CA VAL A 66 -13.77 8.01 -31.36
C VAL A 66 -15.00 8.74 -31.88
N PHE A 67 -15.38 9.87 -31.28
CA PHE A 67 -16.55 10.68 -31.67
C PHE A 67 -16.12 12.07 -32.15
#